data_AF-A0A6G1RYC3-F1
#
_entry.id   AF-A0A6G1RYC3-F1
#
_cell.length_a   1.000
_cell.length_b   1.000
_cell.length_c   1.000
_cell.angle_alpha   90.00
_cell.angle_beta   90.00
_cell.angle_gamma   90.00
#
_symmetry.space_group_name_H-M   'P 1'
#
loop_
_entity.id
_entity.type
_entity.pdbx_description
1 polymer ?
#
loop_
_entity_poly.entity_id
_entity_poly.type
_entity_poly.pdbx_seq_one_letter_code
_entity_poly.pdbx_strand_id
1 'polypeptide(L)'
;AYKEFLKWKEKQLQNKAFDLDAAHSFCQWQCCLQMGLYLNQLLCTPLAEPDLSRLYSGTLVHRLYQELKSTPSVENLFSLSPKMTQLYQALLNTVESTVSPDFFQKMTKSESCKKKKA
;
A
#
# COMPACT_ATOMS: atom_id res chain seq x y z
N ALA A 1 15.89 -28.94 -16.40
CA ALA A 1 15.00 -28.38 -15.36
C ALA A 1 15.43 -27.00 -14.88
N TYR A 2 16.58 -26.85 -14.20
CA TYR A 2 17.02 -25.57 -13.60
C TYR A 2 17.24 -24.42 -14.62
N LYS A 3 17.91 -24.70 -15.75
CA LYS A 3 18.15 -23.70 -16.82
C LYS A 3 16.85 -23.23 -17.51
N GLU A 4 15.87 -24.12 -17.63
CA GLU A 4 14.54 -23.81 -18.18
C GLU A 4 13.73 -22.91 -17.23
N PHE A 5 13.83 -23.17 -15.92
CA PHE A 5 13.23 -22.30 -14.90
C PHE A 5 13.81 -20.88 -14.92
N LEU A 6 15.14 -20.74 -15.07
CA LEU A 6 15.80 -19.44 -15.20
C LEU A 6 15.32 -18.68 -16.44
N LYS A 7 15.27 -19.34 -17.61
CA LYS A 7 14.74 -18.73 -18.85
C LYS A 7 13.27 -18.30 -18.71
N TRP A 8 12.44 -19.11 -18.08
CA TRP A 8 11.04 -18.76 -17.81
C TRP A 8 10.94 -17.54 -16.88
N LYS A 9 11.74 -17.52 -15.79
CA LYS A 9 11.77 -16.40 -14.84
C LYS A 9 12.22 -15.10 -15.50
N GLU A 10 13.27 -15.17 -16.32
CA GLU A 10 13.77 -14.05 -17.14
C GLU A 10 12.68 -13.52 -18.08
N LYS A 11 11.99 -14.41 -18.81
CA LYS A 11 10.91 -14.05 -19.72
C LYS A 11 9.71 -13.41 -19.00
N GLN A 12 9.40 -13.85 -17.79
CA GLN A 12 8.35 -13.27 -16.95
C GLN A 12 8.75 -11.89 -16.41
N LEU A 13 10.01 -11.70 -16.01
CA LEU A 13 10.55 -10.42 -15.58
C LEU A 13 10.57 -9.39 -16.71
N GLN A 14 10.91 -9.81 -17.93
CA GLN A 14 10.92 -8.96 -19.11
C GLN A 14 9.50 -8.56 -19.59
N ASN A 15 8.47 -9.37 -19.30
CA ASN A 15 7.09 -9.07 -19.68
C ASN A 15 6.29 -8.30 -18.62
N LYS A 16 6.79 -8.19 -17.39
CA LYS A 16 6.11 -7.48 -16.31
C LYS A 16 6.82 -6.15 -16.09
N ALA A 17 6.29 -5.10 -16.72
CA ALA A 17 6.73 -3.74 -16.42
C ALA A 17 6.77 -3.56 -14.90
N PHE A 18 7.91 -3.12 -14.39
CA PHE A 18 8.08 -2.82 -12.97
C PHE A 18 7.05 -1.74 -12.59
N ASP A 19 6.13 -2.07 -11.68
CA ASP A 19 5.08 -1.15 -11.23
C ASP A 19 5.70 -0.10 -10.29
N LEU A 20 6.25 0.95 -10.90
CA LEU A 20 6.96 2.02 -10.21
C LEU A 20 6.04 2.76 -9.22
N ASP A 21 4.77 2.93 -9.57
CA ASP A 21 3.77 3.56 -8.71
C ASP A 21 3.50 2.70 -7.47
N ALA A 22 3.39 1.38 -7.63
CA ALA A 22 3.27 0.46 -6.51
C ALA A 22 4.53 0.47 -5.63
N ALA A 23 5.72 0.46 -6.23
CA ALA A 23 6.98 0.51 -5.49
C ALA A 23 7.13 1.82 -4.69
N HIS A 24 6.80 2.96 -5.30
CA HIS A 24 6.84 4.25 -4.63
C HIS A 24 5.82 4.35 -3.48
N SER A 25 4.58 3.89 -3.71
CA SER A 25 3.54 3.83 -2.69
C SER A 25 3.93 2.92 -1.52
N PHE A 26 4.58 1.80 -1.81
CA PHE A 26 5.14 0.90 -0.79
C PHE A 26 6.17 1.65 0.05
N CYS A 27 7.17 2.29 -0.57
CA CYS A 27 8.19 3.03 0.18
C CYS A 27 7.58 4.06 1.13
N GLN A 28 6.57 4.82 0.68
CA GLN A 28 5.85 5.76 1.54
C GLN A 28 5.16 5.06 2.71
N TRP A 29 4.39 3.99 2.43
CA TRP A 29 3.71 3.21 3.45
C TRP A 29 4.67 2.62 4.49
N GLN A 30 5.82 2.10 4.04
CA GLN A 30 6.89 1.60 4.91
C GLN A 30 7.43 2.68 5.83
N CYS A 31 7.80 3.84 5.28
CA CYS A 31 8.30 4.97 6.06
C CYS A 31 7.30 5.39 7.15
N CYS A 32 6.01 5.52 6.80
CA CYS A 32 4.97 5.89 7.75
C CYS A 32 4.81 4.85 8.87
N LEU A 33 4.74 3.56 8.53
CA LEU A 33 4.63 2.50 9.53
C LEU A 33 5.86 2.41 10.43
N GLN A 34 7.05 2.58 9.86
CA GLN A 34 8.29 2.57 10.62
C GLN A 34 8.32 3.69 11.68
N MET A 35 7.85 4.88 11.33
CA MET A 35 7.70 5.98 12.31
C MET A 35 6.68 5.64 13.40
N GLY A 36 5.57 5.00 13.05
CA GLY A 36 4.59 4.52 14.04
C GLY A 36 5.17 3.47 15.00
N LEU A 37 6.02 2.57 14.51
CA LEU A 37 6.72 1.59 15.34
C LEU A 37 7.69 2.27 16.31
N TYR A 38 8.48 3.22 15.83
CA TYR A 38 9.38 3.99 16.71
C TYR A 38 8.61 4.78 17.78
N LEU A 39 7.46 5.35 17.42
CA LEU A 39 6.59 6.00 18.40
C LEU A 39 6.06 5.00 19.44
N ASN A 40 5.62 3.82 19.02
CA ASN A 40 5.18 2.76 19.93
C ASN A 40 6.30 2.37 20.92
N GLN A 41 7.53 2.21 20.43
CA GLN A 41 8.70 1.90 21.26
C GLN A 41 9.04 3.02 22.24
N LEU A 42 8.99 4.28 21.78
CA LEU A 42 9.24 5.45 22.62
C LEU A 42 8.24 5.56 23.78
N LEU A 43 7.01 5.12 23.56
CA LEU A 43 5.94 5.09 24.57
C LEU A 43 5.96 3.83 25.45
N CYS A 44 7.09 3.10 25.48
CA CYS A 44 7.24 1.84 26.22
C CYS A 44 6.34 0.71 25.72
N THR A 45 6.13 0.63 24.39
CA THR A 45 5.42 -0.47 23.71
C THR A 45 3.99 -0.74 24.21
N PRO A 46 3.10 0.27 24.22
CA PRO A 46 1.71 0.08 24.66
C PRO A 46 0.91 -0.85 23.73
N LEU A 47 1.35 -1.02 22.48
CA LEU A 47 0.78 -1.95 21.51
C LEU A 47 1.75 -3.09 21.22
N ALA A 48 1.19 -4.28 20.97
CA ALA A 48 1.98 -5.44 20.54
C ALA A 48 2.66 -5.17 19.19
N GLU A 49 3.96 -5.44 19.12
CA GLU A 49 4.72 -5.24 17.88
C GLU A 49 4.35 -6.31 16.83
N PRO A 50 4.16 -5.90 15.56
CA PRO A 50 3.86 -6.83 14.48
C PRO A 50 5.12 -7.59 14.02
N ASP A 51 4.92 -8.75 13.40
CA ASP A 51 6.00 -9.46 12.68
C ASP A 51 6.38 -8.69 11.40
N LEU A 52 7.49 -7.97 11.46
CA LEU A 52 7.99 -7.13 10.37
C LEU A 52 8.36 -7.95 9.11
N SER A 53 8.77 -9.21 9.27
CA SER A 53 9.13 -10.06 8.12
C SER A 53 7.91 -10.40 7.27
N ARG A 54 6.76 -10.60 7.92
CA ARG A 54 5.47 -10.80 7.28
C ARG A 54 4.88 -9.50 6.77
N LEU A 55 4.95 -8.43 7.58
CA LEU A 55 4.39 -7.12 7.25
C LEU A 55 5.05 -6.51 6.02
N TYR A 56 6.38 -6.51 5.94
CA TYR A 56 7.15 -5.96 4.82
C TYR A 56 7.46 -6.99 3.73
N SER A 57 6.72 -8.10 3.68
CA SER A 57 6.87 -9.09 2.63
C SER A 57 6.46 -8.50 1.28
N GLY A 58 7.46 -8.21 0.44
CA GLY A 58 7.29 -7.58 -0.87
C GLY A 58 6.25 -8.28 -1.76
N THR A 59 6.30 -9.62 -1.79
CA THR A 59 5.37 -10.44 -2.56
C THR A 59 3.94 -10.39 -2.05
N LEU A 60 3.76 -10.31 -0.72
CA LEU A 60 2.45 -10.27 -0.09
C LEU A 60 1.80 -8.90 -0.33
N VAL A 61 2.52 -7.83 -0.02
CA VAL A 61 2.02 -6.45 -0.17
C VAL A 61 1.74 -6.13 -1.64
N HIS A 62 2.61 -6.57 -2.56
CA HIS A 62 2.36 -6.38 -3.99
C HIS A 62 1.11 -7.14 -4.47
N ARG A 63 0.86 -8.37 -4.00
CA ARG A 63 -0.37 -9.09 -4.35
C ARG A 63 -1.61 -8.38 -3.81
N LEU A 64 -1.57 -7.96 -2.54
CA LEU A 64 -2.65 -7.22 -1.91
C LEU A 64 -2.95 -5.92 -2.66
N TYR A 65 -1.92 -5.17 -3.07
CA TYR A 65 -2.09 -3.97 -3.89
C TYR A 65 -2.81 -4.26 -5.21
N GLN A 66 -2.45 -5.34 -5.91
CA GLN A 66 -3.11 -5.71 -7.17
C GLN A 66 -4.57 -6.13 -6.94
N GLU A 67 -4.85 -6.88 -5.87
CA GLU A 67 -6.23 -7.24 -5.50
C GLU A 67 -7.06 -5.99 -5.20
N LEU A 68 -6.55 -5.08 -4.35
CA LEU A 68 -7.20 -3.80 -4.04
C LEU A 68 -7.46 -2.96 -5.29
N LYS A 69 -6.48 -2.88 -6.20
CA LYS A 69 -6.59 -2.13 -7.45
C LYS A 69 -7.63 -2.72 -8.41
N SER A 70 -7.81 -4.03 -8.38
CA SER A 70 -8.77 -4.75 -9.24
C SER A 70 -10.18 -4.81 -8.66
N THR A 71 -10.34 -4.60 -7.36
CA THR A 71 -11.62 -4.76 -6.66
C THR A 71 -12.44 -3.47 -6.76
N PRO A 72 -13.74 -3.53 -7.13
CA PRO A 72 -14.57 -2.33 -7.26
C PRO A 72 -14.89 -1.64 -5.93
N SER A 73 -14.78 -2.34 -4.80
CA SER A 73 -14.96 -1.79 -3.45
C SER A 73 -14.16 -2.62 -2.44
N VAL A 74 -13.53 -1.96 -1.47
CA VAL A 74 -12.63 -2.61 -0.48
C VAL A 74 -13.42 -3.51 0.48
N GLU A 75 -14.69 -3.20 0.70
CA GLU A 75 -15.61 -3.99 1.53
C GLU A 75 -15.82 -5.40 0.97
N ASN A 76 -15.73 -5.57 -0.36
CA ASN A 76 -15.80 -6.88 -1.01
C ASN A 76 -14.60 -7.77 -0.65
N LEU A 77 -13.43 -7.19 -0.37
CA LEU A 77 -12.24 -7.92 0.08
C LEU A 77 -12.46 -8.52 1.47
N PHE A 78 -13.23 -7.82 2.31
CA PHE A 78 -13.55 -8.25 3.66
C PHE A 78 -14.88 -8.98 3.78
N SER A 79 -15.56 -9.28 2.66
CA SER A 79 -16.85 -9.97 2.65
C SER A 79 -16.88 -11.29 3.44
N LEU A 80 -15.73 -11.97 3.51
CA LEU A 80 -15.55 -13.21 4.28
C LEU A 80 -15.37 -12.99 5.79
N SER A 81 -15.25 -11.75 6.26
CA SER A 81 -15.02 -11.39 7.66
C SER A 81 -15.76 -10.10 8.07
N PRO A 82 -16.96 -10.23 8.68
CA PRO A 82 -17.74 -9.08 9.15
C PRO A 82 -16.97 -8.18 10.13
N LYS A 83 -16.10 -8.78 10.95
CA LYS A 83 -15.26 -8.05 11.90
C LYS A 83 -14.25 -7.14 11.20
N MET A 84 -13.65 -7.61 10.11
CA MET A 84 -12.71 -6.81 9.32
C MET A 84 -13.42 -5.66 8.60
N THR A 85 -14.62 -5.89 8.06
CA THR A 85 -15.43 -4.84 7.45
C THR A 85 -15.78 -3.75 8.46
N GLN A 86 -16.23 -4.14 9.66
CA GLN A 86 -16.54 -3.17 10.73
C GLN A 86 -15.32 -2.37 11.16
N LEU A 87 -14.17 -3.03 11.33
CA LEU A 87 -12.93 -2.35 11.69
C LEU A 87 -12.50 -1.34 10.62
N TYR A 88 -12.54 -1.76 9.35
CA TYR A 88 -12.24 -0.87 8.23
C TYR A 88 -13.15 0.35 8.20
N GLN A 89 -14.46 0.16 8.34
CA GLN A 89 -15.42 1.27 8.35
C GLN A 89 -15.19 2.21 9.53
N ALA A 90 -14.91 1.67 10.72
CA ALA A 90 -14.62 2.48 11.90
C ALA A 90 -13.37 3.34 11.70
N LEU A 91 -12.29 2.76 11.15
CA LEU A 91 -11.07 3.49 10.83
C LEU A 91 -11.31 4.54 9.75
N LEU A 92 -11.99 4.18 8.66
CA LEU A 92 -12.29 5.11 7.57
C LEU A 92 -13.10 6.30 8.07
N ASN A 93 -14.20 6.06 8.79
CA ASN A 93 -15.03 7.12 9.36
C ASN A 93 -14.24 8.03 10.33
N THR A 94 -13.31 7.45 11.11
CA THR A 94 -12.45 8.21 12.01
C THR A 94 -11.50 9.10 11.22
N VAL A 95 -10.90 8.60 10.14
CA VAL A 95 -10.04 9.41 9.26
C VAL A 95 -10.86 10.51 8.60
N GLU A 96 -11.99 10.19 8.00
CA GLU A 96 -12.88 11.15 7.32
C GLU A 96 -13.40 12.26 8.23
N SER A 97 -13.62 11.97 9.52
CA SER A 97 -14.03 12.99 10.50
C SER A 97 -12.88 13.82 11.07
N THR A 98 -11.63 13.35 10.95
CA THR A 98 -10.45 14.05 11.50
C THR A 98 -9.68 14.86 10.45
N VAL A 99 -9.76 14.48 9.17
CA VAL A 99 -9.12 15.21 8.07
C VAL A 99 -10.10 16.17 7.39
N SER A 100 -9.59 17.27 6.82
CA SER A 100 -10.42 18.18 6.02
C SER A 100 -11.04 17.42 4.84
N PRO A 101 -12.30 17.71 4.44
CA PRO A 101 -12.91 17.10 3.25
C PRO A 101 -12.10 17.34 1.97
N ASP A 102 -11.26 18.37 1.93
CA ASP A 102 -10.36 18.66 0.80
C ASP A 102 -9.18 17.69 0.71
N PHE A 103 -8.89 16.93 1.77
CA PHE A 103 -7.76 15.99 1.81
C PHE A 103 -7.94 14.83 0.81
N PHE A 104 -9.19 14.40 0.61
CA PHE A 104 -9.52 13.34 -0.36
C PHE A 104 -9.86 13.88 -1.75
N GLN A 105 -9.89 15.20 -1.95
CA GLN A 105 -10.05 15.75 -3.28
C GLN A 105 -8.78 15.43 -4.08
N LYS A 106 -8.96 14.59 -5.10
CA LYS A 106 -7.93 14.27 -6.07
C LYS A 106 -7.42 15.59 -6.64
N MET A 107 -6.16 15.95 -6.38
CA MET A 107 -5.56 17.14 -6.98
C MET A 107 -5.78 17.05 -8.50
N THR A 108 -6.64 17.90 -9.04
CA THR A 108 -6.69 18.15 -10.47
C THR A 108 -5.30 18.61 -10.85
N LYS A 109 -4.62 17.83 -11.70
CA LYS A 109 -3.26 18.12 -12.14
C LYS A 109 -3.20 19.60 -12.54
N SER A 110 -2.54 20.42 -11.73
CA SER A 110 -2.27 21.79 -12.11
C SER A 110 -1.35 21.72 -13.33
N GLU A 111 -1.74 22.40 -14.41
CA GLU A 111 -1.00 22.47 -15.68
C GLU A 111 0.34 23.23 -15.57
N SER A 112 0.97 23.26 -14.40
CA SER A 112 2.07 24.17 -14.08
C SER A 112 3.47 23.65 -14.47
N CYS A 113 3.64 22.36 -14.77
CA CYS A 113 4.92 21.84 -15.29
C CYS A 113 4.98 21.78 -16.82
N LYS A 114 4.62 22.87 -17.51
CA LYS A 114 4.99 23.10 -18.91
C LYS A 114 5.65 24.47 -19.04
N LYS A 115 6.95 24.55 -18.74
CA LYS A 115 7.96 25.42 -19.40
C LYS A 115 9.22 25.47 -18.53
N LYS A 116 10.19 24.62 -18.84
CA LYS A 116 11.62 24.98 -18.94
C LYS A 116 12.29 23.97 -19.89
N LYS A 117 12.13 24.20 -21.19
CA LYS A 117 13.15 23.81 -22.18
C LYS A 117 13.95 25.08 -22.43
N ALA A 118 15.22 25.06 -22.03
CA ALA A 118 16.25 25.93 -22.58
C ALA A 118 16.75 25.29 -23.89
#